data_AF-A0A845QXJ6-F1
#
_entry.id   AF-A0A845QXJ6-F1
#
_cell.length_a   1.000
_cell.length_b   1.000
_cell.length_c   1.000
_cell.angle_alpha   90.00
_cell.angle_beta   90.00
_cell.angle_gamma   90.00
#
_symmetry.space_group_name_H-M   'P 1'
#
loop_
_entity.id
_entity.type
_entity.pdbx_description
1 polymer ?
#
loop_
_entity_poly.entity_id
_entity_poly.type
_entity_poly.pdbx_seq_one_letter_code
_entity_poly.pdbx_strand_id
1 'polypeptide(L)'
;MKFVVIFGPHAVGKMTVGQELSKITGLKLFHNHMTIDLVSNFFNFNTSQGKRLVNLFRKEIFEEVSKSDLYGMIFTYMWAFDEQSENRFKALEQKYRLNSYEGEINQENYMRINNTSICPEQVAQMIKDKFSL
;
A
#
# COMPACT_ATOMS: atom_id res chain seq x y z
N MET A 1 -15.33 -2.95 -9.95
CA MET A 1 -14.64 -2.80 -8.65
C MET A 1 -13.67 -1.62 -8.71
N LYS A 2 -13.58 -0.80 -7.65
CA LYS A 2 -12.53 0.22 -7.50
C LYS A 2 -11.30 -0.39 -6.83
N PHE A 3 -10.11 -0.10 -7.35
CA PHE A 3 -8.86 -0.56 -6.76
C PHE A 3 -7.90 0.61 -6.57
N VAL A 4 -7.58 0.93 -5.32
CA VAL A 4 -6.71 2.06 -4.95
C VAL A 4 -5.40 1.50 -4.41
N VAL A 5 -4.28 1.87 -5.03
CA VAL A 5 -2.95 1.49 -4.55
C VAL A 5 -2.27 2.70 -3.92
N ILE A 6 -1.95 2.61 -2.63
CA ILE A 6 -1.16 3.62 -1.91
C ILE A 6 0.24 3.06 -1.70
N PHE A 7 1.22 3.59 -2.42
CA PHE A 7 2.61 3.14 -2.33
C PHE A 7 3.57 4.27 -1.97
N GLY A 8 4.74 3.91 -1.45
CA GLY A 8 5.76 4.84 -1.00
C GLY A 8 6.73 4.22 0.02
N PRO A 9 7.78 4.97 0.43
CA PRO A 9 8.81 4.52 1.37
C PRO A 9 8.28 4.01 2.71
N HIS A 10 9.13 3.35 3.51
CA HIS A 10 8.75 2.87 4.83
C HIS A 10 8.28 4.02 5.73
N ALA A 11 7.33 3.75 6.64
CA ALA A 11 6.84 4.69 7.65
C ALA A 11 6.25 6.05 7.18
N VAL A 12 5.99 6.27 5.88
CA VAL A 12 5.40 7.54 5.38
C VAL A 12 3.87 7.70 5.60
N GLY A 13 3.25 6.88 6.45
CA GLY A 13 1.82 7.03 6.79
C GLY A 13 0.82 6.36 5.84
N LYS A 14 1.25 5.48 4.92
CA LYS A 14 0.38 4.78 3.95
C LYS A 14 -0.79 4.05 4.60
N MET A 15 -0.51 3.31 5.67
CA MET A 15 -1.52 2.54 6.40
C MET A 15 -2.57 3.46 7.02
N THR A 16 -2.13 4.53 7.68
CA THR A 16 -3.02 5.50 8.32
C THR A 16 -3.91 6.22 7.31
N VAL A 17 -3.34 6.66 6.18
CA VAL A 17 -4.14 7.24 5.08
C VAL A 17 -5.16 6.22 4.54
N GLY A 18 -4.74 4.96 4.35
CA GLY A 18 -5.65 3.90 3.92
C GLY A 18 -6.79 3.63 4.90
N GLN A 19 -6.55 3.76 6.21
CA GLN A 19 -7.57 3.63 7.25
C GLN A 19 -8.60 4.77 7.16
N GLU A 20 -8.15 6.02 7.06
CA GLU A 20 -9.05 7.16 6.91
C GLU A 20 -9.85 7.10 5.60
N LEU A 21 -9.20 6.72 4.49
CA LEU A 21 -9.86 6.57 3.20
C LEU A 21 -10.94 5.47 3.23
N SER A 22 -10.65 4.35 3.89
CA SER A 22 -11.61 3.25 4.09
C SER A 22 -12.87 3.73 4.83
N LYS A 23 -12.73 4.53 5.89
CA LYS A 23 -13.85 5.07 6.67
C LYS A 23 -14.80 5.94 5.83
N ILE A 24 -14.26 6.77 4.93
CA ILE A 24 -15.05 7.77 4.19
C ILE A 24 -15.55 7.31 2.81
N THR A 25 -15.10 6.15 2.31
CA THR A 25 -15.48 5.58 1.00
C THR A 25 -16.18 4.22 1.11
N GLY A 26 -16.00 3.50 2.21
CA GLY A 26 -16.46 2.11 2.35
C GLY A 26 -15.58 1.09 1.61
N LEU A 27 -14.51 1.50 0.95
CA LEU A 27 -13.50 0.60 0.36
C LEU A 27 -12.84 -0.24 1.46
N LYS A 28 -12.62 -1.53 1.20
CA LYS A 28 -11.94 -2.40 2.17
C LYS A 28 -10.43 -2.16 2.15
N LEU A 29 -9.83 -1.92 3.31
CA LEU A 29 -8.38 -1.77 3.43
C LEU A 29 -7.71 -3.13 3.56
N PHE A 30 -6.75 -3.40 2.67
CA PHE A 30 -5.84 -4.51 2.73
C PHE A 30 -4.41 -3.97 2.77
N HIS A 31 -3.85 -3.77 3.97
CA HIS A 31 -2.47 -3.29 4.08
C HIS A 31 -1.48 -4.45 4.04
N ASN A 32 -0.30 -4.21 3.45
CA ASN A 32 0.73 -5.23 3.23
C ASN A 32 1.06 -6.09 4.46
N HIS A 33 1.07 -5.49 5.65
CA HIS A 33 1.39 -6.20 6.90
C HIS A 33 0.36 -7.25 7.29
N MET A 34 -0.92 -7.15 6.88
CA MET A 34 -1.96 -8.09 7.33
C MET A 34 -1.61 -9.55 7.06
N THR A 35 -1.11 -9.87 5.86
CA THR A 35 -0.71 -11.25 5.54
C THR A 35 0.63 -11.63 6.15
N ILE A 36 1.56 -10.68 6.26
CA ILE A 36 2.88 -10.92 6.88
C ILE A 36 2.69 -11.25 8.36
N ASP A 37 1.93 -10.43 9.09
CA ASP A 37 1.66 -10.61 10.51
C ASP A 37 0.91 -11.92 10.77
N LEU A 38 -0.11 -12.23 9.95
CA LEU A 38 -0.84 -13.49 10.04
C LEU A 38 0.08 -14.70 9.95
N VAL A 39 0.89 -14.77 8.88
CA VAL A 39 1.79 -15.90 8.61
C VAL A 39 2.93 -15.97 9.63
N SER A 40 3.40 -14.82 10.13
CA SER A 40 4.53 -14.75 11.07
C SER A 40 4.24 -15.37 12.43
N ASN A 41 2.96 -15.62 12.78
CA ASN A 41 2.59 -16.43 13.95
C ASN A 41 3.01 -17.90 13.84
N PHE A 42 3.28 -18.40 12.62
CA PHE A 42 3.59 -19.81 12.35
C PHE A 42 4.95 -20.00 11.68
N PHE A 43 5.27 -19.14 10.70
CA PHE A 43 6.50 -19.24 9.91
C PHE A 43 7.13 -17.86 9.78
N ASN A 44 8.43 -17.76 10.07
CA ASN A 44 9.17 -16.52 9.81
C ASN A 44 9.06 -16.14 8.34
N PHE A 45 8.67 -14.89 8.06
CA PHE A 45 8.51 -14.36 6.70
C PHE A 45 9.74 -14.58 5.82
N ASN A 46 10.94 -14.57 6.37
CA ASN A 46 12.18 -14.75 5.62
C ASN A 46 12.40 -16.19 5.11
N THR A 47 11.60 -17.15 5.54
CA THR A 47 11.65 -18.54 5.08
C THR A 47 10.89 -18.74 3.77
N SER A 48 11.22 -19.79 3.02
CA SER A 48 10.50 -20.13 1.78
C SER A 48 9.01 -20.43 2.03
N GLN A 49 8.68 -21.06 3.17
CA GLN A 49 7.31 -21.34 3.60
C GLN A 49 6.55 -20.05 3.93
N GLY A 50 7.17 -19.14 4.68
CA GLY A 50 6.60 -17.84 5.04
C GLY A 50 6.29 -17.00 3.79
N LYS A 51 7.28 -16.82 2.90
CA LYS A 51 7.09 -16.09 1.63
C LYS A 51 5.99 -16.73 0.76
N ARG A 52 5.98 -18.06 0.63
CA ARG A 52 4.96 -18.79 -0.14
C ARG A 52 3.55 -18.55 0.40
N LEU A 53 3.36 -18.67 1.72
CA LEU A 53 2.05 -18.49 2.34
C LEU A 53 1.56 -17.04 2.27
N VAL A 54 2.44 -16.05 2.51
CA VAL A 54 2.08 -14.63 2.35
C VAL A 54 1.61 -14.35 0.93
N ASN A 55 2.32 -14.87 -0.08
CA ASN A 55 1.95 -14.71 -1.49
C ASN A 55 0.64 -15.43 -1.82
N LEU A 56 0.44 -16.64 -1.29
CA LEU A 56 -0.79 -17.41 -1.46
C LEU A 56 -1.99 -16.63 -0.92
N PHE A 57 -2.00 -16.30 0.37
CA PHE A 57 -3.12 -15.56 0.98
C PHE A 57 -3.40 -14.25 0.26
N ARG A 58 -2.35 -13.51 -0.10
CA ARG A 58 -2.49 -12.27 -0.84
C ARG A 58 -3.18 -12.49 -2.19
N LYS A 59 -2.72 -13.48 -2.95
CA LYS A 59 -3.31 -13.82 -4.25
C LYS A 59 -4.78 -14.23 -4.11
N GLU A 60 -5.09 -15.12 -3.17
CA GLU A 60 -6.47 -15.60 -2.96
C GLU A 60 -7.40 -14.45 -2.53
N ILE A 61 -6.95 -13.55 -1.65
CA ILE A 61 -7.73 -12.37 -1.26
C ILE A 61 -7.99 -11.47 -2.47
N PHE A 62 -6.97 -11.18 -3.29
CA PHE A 62 -7.15 -10.37 -4.50
C PHE A 62 -8.13 -11.03 -5.48
N GLU A 63 -7.98 -12.34 -5.70
CA GLU A 63 -8.81 -13.11 -6.61
C GLU A 63 -10.28 -13.10 -6.17
N GLU A 64 -10.57 -13.40 -4.91
CA GLU A 64 -11.93 -13.41 -4.37
C GLU A 64 -12.56 -12.03 -4.35
N VAL A 65 -11.81 -11.00 -3.94
CA VAL A 65 -12.30 -9.61 -3.95
C VAL A 65 -12.65 -9.17 -5.38
N SER A 66 -11.85 -9.57 -6.38
CA SER A 66 -12.10 -9.23 -7.80
C SER A 66 -13.39 -9.82 -8.37
N LYS A 67 -13.88 -10.92 -7.79
CA LYS A 67 -15.12 -11.63 -8.18
C LYS A 67 -16.32 -11.27 -7.31
N SER A 68 -16.10 -10.51 -6.23
CA SER A 68 -17.14 -10.13 -5.27
C SER A 68 -17.90 -8.88 -5.69
N ASP A 69 -19.05 -8.65 -5.05
CA ASP A 69 -19.83 -7.42 -5.17
C ASP A 69 -19.29 -6.27 -4.28
N LEU A 70 -18.08 -6.39 -3.74
CA LEU A 70 -17.47 -5.31 -2.97
C LEU A 70 -17.29 -4.06 -3.84
N TYR A 71 -17.61 -2.90 -3.26
CA TYR A 71 -17.39 -1.60 -3.92
C TYR A 71 -15.94 -1.45 -4.41
N GLY A 72 -14.99 -1.86 -3.58
CA GLY A 72 -13.59 -1.91 -3.94
C GLY A 72 -12.65 -2.14 -2.77
N MET A 73 -11.36 -2.05 -3.07
CA MET A 73 -10.28 -2.31 -2.12
C MET A 73 -9.17 -1.26 -2.22
N ILE A 74 -8.60 -0.91 -1.07
CA ILE A 74 -7.38 -0.13 -0.92
C ILE A 74 -6.25 -1.11 -0.59
N PHE A 75 -5.17 -1.09 -1.36
CA PHE A 75 -3.97 -1.85 -1.07
C PHE A 75 -2.79 -0.92 -0.80
N THR A 76 -2.16 -1.06 0.36
CA THR A 76 -0.94 -0.30 0.67
C THR A 76 0.29 -1.14 0.40
N TYR A 77 1.26 -0.61 -0.36
CA TYR A 77 2.44 -1.36 -0.77
C TYR A 77 3.74 -0.62 -0.46
N MET A 78 4.77 -1.37 -0.05
CA MET A 78 6.15 -0.90 0.04
C MET A 78 7.00 -1.82 -0.82
N TRP A 79 8.02 -1.30 -1.52
CA TRP A 79 8.79 -2.10 -2.47
C TRP A 79 9.81 -3.07 -1.83
N ALA A 80 10.03 -3.02 -0.50
CA ALA A 80 11.01 -3.85 0.21
C ALA A 80 10.35 -4.75 1.27
N PHE A 81 10.73 -6.03 1.34
CA PHE A 81 10.05 -7.02 2.18
C PHE A 81 10.95 -7.85 3.09
N ASP A 82 12.24 -7.97 2.79
CA ASP A 82 13.21 -8.68 3.64
C ASP A 82 14.39 -7.78 4.00
N GLU A 83 15.20 -8.22 4.97
CA GLU A 83 16.37 -7.48 5.47
C GLU A 83 17.32 -7.08 4.33
N GLN A 84 17.50 -7.96 3.35
CA GLN A 84 18.32 -7.65 2.18
C GLN A 84 17.68 -6.55 1.32
N SER A 85 16.37 -6.58 1.14
CA SER A 85 15.62 -5.54 0.41
C SER A 85 15.57 -4.22 1.17
N GLU A 86 15.48 -4.25 2.50
CA GLU A 86 15.53 -3.06 3.35
C GLU A 86 16.91 -2.42 3.31
N ASN A 87 17.98 -3.21 3.46
CA ASN A 87 19.35 -2.73 3.34
C ASN A 87 19.62 -2.21 1.92
N ARG A 88 19.10 -2.88 0.89
CA ARG A 88 19.16 -2.38 -0.49
C ARG A 88 18.37 -1.08 -0.64
N PHE A 89 17.20 -0.96 -0.04
CA PHE A 89 16.41 0.27 -0.08
C PHE A 89 17.18 1.43 0.55
N LYS A 90 17.74 1.26 1.75
CA LYS A 90 18.59 2.26 2.43
C LYS A 90 19.78 2.66 1.56
N ALA A 91 20.46 1.70 0.93
CA ALA A 91 21.57 1.98 0.02
C ALA A 91 21.14 2.73 -1.25
N LEU A 92 19.99 2.38 -1.83
CA LEU A 92 19.44 3.08 -2.98
C LEU A 92 19.00 4.50 -2.62
N GLU A 93 18.44 4.72 -1.44
CA GLU A 93 18.01 6.03 -0.96
C GLU A 93 19.19 7.00 -0.81
N GLN A 94 20.35 6.50 -0.36
CA GLN A 94 21.58 7.29 -0.26
C GLN A 94 22.19 7.62 -1.63
N LYS A 95 21.93 6.80 -2.65
CA LYS A 95 22.58 6.88 -3.96
C LYS A 95 21.70 7.50 -5.04
N TYR A 96 20.38 7.36 -4.92
CA TYR A 96 19.41 7.70 -5.95
C TYR A 96 18.21 8.43 -5.37
N ARG A 97 17.55 9.22 -6.21
CA ARG A 97 16.28 9.86 -5.88
C ARG A 97 15.16 8.82 -5.89
N LEU A 98 14.51 8.61 -4.74
CA LEU A 98 13.38 7.68 -4.58
C LEU A 98 12.01 8.38 -4.48
N ASN A 99 11.96 9.70 -4.67
CA ASN A 99 10.74 10.50 -4.64
C ASN A 99 10.49 11.12 -6.01
N SER A 100 9.24 11.08 -6.48
CA SER A 100 8.85 11.79 -7.71
C SER A 100 8.75 13.30 -7.48
N TYR A 101 9.02 14.07 -8.53
CA TYR A 101 8.77 15.51 -8.58
C TYR A 101 7.33 15.81 -9.03
N GLU A 102 6.89 17.04 -8.77
CA GLU A 102 5.63 17.52 -9.33
C GLU A 102 5.67 17.51 -10.86
N GLY A 103 4.59 17.04 -11.48
CA GLY A 103 4.49 16.91 -12.94
C GLY A 103 5.29 15.76 -13.56
N GLU A 104 6.14 15.04 -12.81
CA GLU A 104 6.97 13.96 -13.36
C GLU A 104 6.13 12.79 -13.89
N ILE A 105 5.06 12.43 -13.17
CA ILE A 105 4.13 11.38 -13.58
C ILE A 105 2.81 12.05 -13.94
N ASN A 106 2.50 12.06 -15.23
CA ASN A 106 1.26 12.59 -15.77
C ASN A 106 0.40 11.44 -16.30
N GLN A 107 -0.38 10.85 -15.40
CA GLN A 107 -1.31 9.76 -15.69
C GLN A 107 -2.66 10.11 -15.08
N GLU A 108 -3.75 9.73 -15.76
CA GLU A 108 -5.12 10.08 -15.34
C GLU A 108 -5.44 9.57 -13.92
N ASN A 109 -5.12 8.30 -13.67
CA ASN A 109 -5.39 7.61 -12.40
C ASN A 109 -4.19 7.65 -11.45
N TYR A 110 -3.48 8.79 -11.42
CA TYR A 110 -2.33 9.00 -10.54
C TYR A 110 -2.45 10.31 -9.76
N MET A 111 -2.04 10.26 -8.50
CA MET A 111 -1.95 11.43 -7.63
C MET A 111 -0.67 11.33 -6.80
N ARG A 112 0.21 12.32 -6.94
CA ARG A 112 1.33 12.51 -6.02
C ARG A 112 0.81 13.22 -4.78
N ILE A 113 1.22 12.76 -3.61
CA ILE A 113 0.83 13.33 -2.32
C ILE A 113 2.09 13.67 -1.54
N ASN A 114 2.17 14.92 -1.07
CA ASN A 114 3.11 15.31 -0.03
C ASN A 114 2.31 15.49 1.27
N ASN A 115 2.48 14.57 2.21
CA ASN A 115 1.76 14.55 3.48
C ASN A 115 2.58 15.09 4.66
N THR A 116 3.72 15.76 4.43
CA THR A 116 4.61 16.24 5.51
C THR A 116 3.92 17.19 6.50
N SER A 117 2.93 17.97 6.05
CA SER A 117 2.29 19.01 6.87
C SER A 117 0.76 18.94 6.89
N ILE A 118 0.19 17.80 6.45
CA ILE A 118 -1.26 17.59 6.40
C ILE A 118 -1.62 16.28 7.07
N CYS A 119 -2.79 16.22 7.71
CA CYS A 119 -3.22 15.04 8.44
C CYS A 119 -3.75 13.95 7.50
N PRO A 120 -3.76 12.67 7.93
CA PRO A 120 -4.24 11.56 7.11
C PRO A 120 -5.68 11.72 6.60
N GLU A 121 -6.55 12.37 7.39
CA GLU A 121 -7.95 12.65 7.04
C GLU A 121 -8.04 13.60 5.84
N GLN A 122 -7.23 14.67 5.84
CA GLN A 122 -7.15 15.60 4.72
C GLN A 122 -6.64 14.89 3.46
N VAL A 123 -5.60 14.05 3.61
CA VAL A 123 -5.08 13.26 2.49
C VAL A 123 -6.15 12.32 1.93
N ALA A 124 -6.88 11.62 2.80
CA ALA A 124 -7.96 10.72 2.40
C ALA A 124 -9.05 11.48 1.62
N GLN A 125 -9.45 12.67 2.10
CA GLN A 125 -10.42 13.51 1.42
C GLN A 125 -9.93 13.93 0.03
N MET A 126 -8.66 14.35 -0.09
CA MET A 126 -8.07 14.70 -1.40
C MET A 126 -8.09 13.52 -2.38
N ILE A 127 -7.78 12.30 -1.92
CA ILE A 127 -7.85 11.09 -2.75
C ILE A 127 -9.29 10.83 -3.20
N LYS A 128 -10.24 10.90 -2.27
CA LYS A 128 -11.67 10.69 -2.56
C LYS A 128 -12.17 11.65 -3.63
N ASP A 129 -11.89 12.94 -3.46
CA ASP A 129 -12.35 13.99 -4.37
C ASP A 129 -11.69 13.86 -5.75
N LYS A 130 -10.37 13.62 -5.79
CA LYS A 130 -9.61 13.49 -7.04
C LYS A 130 -10.12 12.34 -7.92
N PHE A 131 -10.49 11.21 -7.31
CA PHE A 131 -10.87 9.99 -8.04
C PHE A 131 -12.37 9.66 -7.98
N SER A 132 -13.18 10.55 -7.40
CA SER A 132 -14.63 10.37 -7.25
C SER A 132 -15.00 9.02 -6.62
N LEU A 133 -14.42 8.75 -5.45
CA LEU A 133 -14.59 7.52 -4.66
C LEU A 133 -15.65 7.64 -3.55
#